data_AF-A0A8J2Q1X5-F1
#
_entry.id   AF-A0A8J2Q1X5-F1
#
_cell.length_a   1.000
_cell.length_b   1.000
_cell.length_c   1.000
_cell.angle_alpha   90.00
_cell.angle_beta   90.00
_cell.angle_gamma   90.00
#
_symmetry.space_group_name_H-M   'P 1'
#
loop_
_entity.id
_entity.type
_entity.pdbx_description
1 polymer ?
#
loop_
_entity_poly.entity_id
_entity_poly.type
_entity_poly.pdbx_seq_one_letter_code
_entity_poly.pdbx_strand_id
1 'polypeptide(L)'
;MLAVSRHCRPDRLYSLVKTLVSGEWSIVKTIHQLTMEESLPTGRTKTSVSAWVDAVKVPTIKQGQLFEDERAYLIASEWGVDNLATKKSVTFLKYYTLLKPLGAPVQSLIKESERIIVETPPTPIESKLTAYSQSGRRKAVLVEVGSGSDAYDILQIWNQNSMEKTYDLKELGAHKAIYSSGSWGSTMVWNPEEKKILYLAEKKVRKSDPFFTSYSRRKLDDPDPDDKENMARGHEYDFRQTWGEQLENSYNTIAVVLDIDTDGFRYFTLPNNDFACDLQWVGNNSFIGLSLTDSVWRLGLIYCANRESRIFQC
;
A
#
# COMPACT_ATOMS: atom_id res chain seq x y z
N MET A 1 17.67 32.92 13.65
CA MET A 1 16.61 33.92 13.40
C MET A 1 15.33 33.36 14.01
N LEU A 2 14.63 34.14 14.84
CA LEU A 2 13.65 33.68 15.85
C LEU A 2 12.53 32.78 15.29
N ALA A 3 12.53 31.50 15.68
CA ALA A 3 11.40 30.60 15.48
C ALA A 3 10.33 30.89 16.55
N VAL A 4 9.26 31.58 16.16
CA VAL A 4 8.11 31.81 17.05
C VAL A 4 7.18 30.60 16.94
N SER A 5 7.39 29.61 17.82
CA SER A 5 6.39 28.56 18.07
C SER A 5 5.17 29.19 18.71
N ARG A 6 4.05 29.28 18.00
CA ARG A 6 2.75 29.59 18.60
C ARG A 6 1.95 28.30 18.69
N HIS A 7 1.75 27.81 19.91
CA HIS A 7 0.69 26.85 20.19
C HIS A 7 -0.65 27.54 19.87
N CYS A 8 -1.26 27.18 18.73
CA CYS A 8 -2.61 27.62 18.42
C CYS A 8 -3.59 26.85 19.31
N ARG A 9 -4.59 27.54 19.88
CA ARG A 9 -5.67 26.89 20.62
C ARG A 9 -6.37 25.86 19.70
N PRO A 10 -6.71 24.65 20.21
CA PRO A 10 -7.37 23.60 19.45
C PRO A 10 -8.56 24.10 18.63
N ASP A 11 -9.34 25.02 19.19
CA ASP A 11 -10.58 25.55 18.59
C ASP A 11 -10.35 26.33 17.28
N ARG A 12 -9.19 27.00 17.13
CA ARG A 12 -8.85 27.77 15.92
C ARG A 12 -8.27 26.89 14.80
N LEU A 13 -7.53 25.85 15.16
CA LEU A 13 -7.08 24.81 14.23
C LEU A 13 -8.29 24.00 13.74
N TYR A 14 -9.19 23.66 14.67
CA TYR A 14 -10.44 22.98 14.37
C TYR A 14 -11.31 23.81 13.42
N SER A 15 -11.47 25.13 13.62
CA SER A 15 -12.26 25.96 12.71
C SER A 15 -11.61 26.14 11.33
N LEU A 16 -10.28 26.29 11.27
CA LEU A 16 -9.54 26.43 10.01
C LEU A 16 -9.66 25.15 9.16
N VAL A 17 -9.43 23.99 9.78
CA VAL A 17 -9.53 22.71 9.09
C VAL A 17 -10.98 22.32 8.80
N LYS A 18 -11.93 22.63 9.69
CA LYS A 18 -13.36 22.45 9.44
C LYS A 18 -13.88 23.30 8.27
N THR A 19 -13.31 24.48 8.06
CA THR A 19 -13.64 25.33 6.90
C THR A 19 -13.10 24.73 5.61
N LEU A 20 -11.88 24.17 5.65
CA LEU A 20 -11.22 23.49 4.52
C LEU A 20 -11.91 22.16 4.12
N VAL A 21 -12.51 21.44 5.08
CA VAL A 21 -13.09 20.09 4.89
C VAL A 21 -14.64 20.13 4.80
N SER A 22 -15.23 21.33 4.70
CA SER A 22 -16.69 21.54 4.81
C SER A 22 -17.56 20.77 3.80
N GLY A 23 -16.99 20.28 2.69
CA GLY A 23 -17.69 19.46 1.70
C GLY A 23 -17.98 18.01 2.14
N GLU A 24 -17.26 17.45 3.11
CA GLU A 24 -17.44 16.04 3.55
C GLU A 24 -18.50 15.90 4.66
N TRP A 25 -18.81 16.99 5.38
CA TRP A 25 -19.72 16.99 6.54
C TRP A 25 -21.21 16.98 6.18
N SER A 26 -21.57 17.36 4.96
CA SER A 26 -22.93 17.25 4.41
C SER A 26 -23.36 15.78 4.33
N ILE A 27 -22.45 14.88 3.95
CA ILE A 27 -22.71 13.43 3.83
C ILE A 27 -22.95 12.81 5.22
N VAL A 28 -22.13 13.18 6.21
CA VAL A 28 -22.24 12.66 7.60
C VAL A 28 -23.56 13.06 8.26
N LYS A 29 -24.05 14.29 8.02
CA LYS A 29 -25.38 14.72 8.52
C LYS A 29 -26.53 13.90 7.95
N THR A 30 -26.46 13.55 6.67
CA THR A 30 -27.48 12.73 6.00
C THR A 30 -27.51 11.30 6.54
N ILE A 31 -26.35 10.72 6.86
CA ILE A 31 -26.26 9.35 7.40
C ILE A 31 -26.79 9.28 8.84
N HIS A 32 -26.51 10.29 9.67
CA HIS A 32 -26.98 10.30 11.06
C HIS A 32 -28.52 10.40 11.17
N GLN A 33 -29.16 11.05 10.21
CA GLN A 33 -30.62 11.10 10.08
C GLN A 33 -31.26 9.76 9.68
N LEU A 34 -30.52 8.88 9.01
CA LEU A 34 -31.00 7.57 8.56
C LEU A 34 -30.90 6.47 9.64
N THR A 35 -30.15 6.70 10.72
CA THR A 35 -29.91 5.70 11.79
C THR A 35 -30.96 5.68 12.90
N MET A 36 -31.98 6.54 12.86
CA MET A 36 -33.04 6.59 13.86
C MET A 36 -34.42 6.50 13.22
N GLU A 37 -34.82 5.31 12.77
CA GLU A 37 -36.19 4.79 12.87
C GLU A 37 -36.34 3.43 12.16
N GLU A 38 -36.97 2.50 12.87
CA GLU A 38 -37.55 1.21 12.45
C GLU A 38 -36.64 0.08 11.93
N SER A 39 -36.99 -1.13 12.38
CA SER A 39 -36.41 -2.41 11.95
C SER A 39 -36.48 -2.57 10.43
N LEU A 40 -35.31 -2.64 9.80
CA LEU A 40 -35.19 -2.58 8.35
C LEU A 40 -35.55 -3.92 7.67
N PRO A 41 -36.41 -3.91 6.62
CA PRO A 41 -36.62 -5.08 5.78
C PRO A 41 -35.32 -5.45 5.04
N THR A 42 -35.13 -6.75 4.78
CA THR A 42 -33.90 -7.39 4.25
C THR A 42 -33.35 -6.83 2.93
N GLY A 43 -34.12 -6.02 2.21
CA GLY A 43 -33.67 -5.26 1.03
C GLY A 43 -32.97 -3.93 1.35
N ARG A 44 -33.34 -3.24 2.44
CA ARG A 44 -32.72 -1.98 2.88
C ARG A 44 -31.40 -2.20 3.62
N THR A 45 -31.22 -3.37 4.24
CA THR A 45 -30.00 -3.69 5.00
C THR A 45 -28.74 -3.70 4.14
N LYS A 46 -28.81 -4.14 2.87
CA LYS A 46 -27.67 -4.06 1.93
C LYS A 46 -27.24 -2.62 1.65
N THR A 47 -28.21 -1.70 1.54
CA THR A 47 -27.97 -0.28 1.33
C THR A 47 -27.43 0.40 2.60
N SER A 48 -27.93 0.03 3.77
CA SER A 48 -27.43 0.54 5.05
C SER A 48 -26.03 0.03 5.38
N VAL A 49 -25.72 -1.23 5.08
CA VAL A 49 -24.38 -1.81 5.28
C VAL A 49 -23.35 -1.14 4.36
N SER A 50 -23.66 -0.96 3.07
CA SER A 50 -22.77 -0.25 2.16
C SER A 50 -22.54 1.21 2.57
N ALA A 51 -23.61 1.94 2.92
CA ALA A 51 -23.50 3.30 3.44
C ALA A 51 -22.66 3.37 4.74
N TRP A 52 -22.81 2.39 5.64
CA TRP A 52 -21.99 2.31 6.85
C TRP A 52 -20.52 2.00 6.53
N VAL A 53 -20.26 1.06 5.62
CA VAL A 53 -18.90 0.73 5.15
C VAL A 53 -18.22 1.97 4.58
N ASP A 54 -18.93 2.77 3.79
CA ASP A 54 -18.38 4.00 3.22
C ASP A 54 -18.21 5.10 4.26
N ALA A 55 -19.11 5.21 5.25
CA ALA A 55 -18.97 6.14 6.35
C ALA A 55 -17.73 5.85 7.22
N VAL A 56 -17.43 4.56 7.47
CA VAL A 56 -16.25 4.17 8.27
C VAL A 56 -14.94 4.46 7.56
N LYS A 57 -14.94 4.55 6.22
CA LYS A 57 -13.77 4.98 5.42
C LYS A 57 -13.47 6.48 5.53
N VAL A 58 -14.37 7.29 6.10
CA VAL A 58 -14.17 8.73 6.27
C VAL A 58 -13.20 8.94 7.44
N PRO A 59 -12.00 9.50 7.21
CA PRO A 59 -11.04 9.69 8.28
C PRO A 59 -11.43 10.85 9.20
N THR A 60 -10.99 10.73 10.45
CA THR A 60 -11.20 11.74 11.49
C THR A 60 -9.88 12.37 11.89
N ILE A 61 -9.84 13.69 12.04
CA ILE A 61 -8.64 14.39 12.49
C ILE A 61 -8.38 14.09 13.96
N LYS A 62 -7.15 13.68 14.27
CA LYS A 62 -6.67 13.44 15.63
C LYS A 62 -5.86 14.63 16.15
N GLN A 63 -4.95 15.15 15.33
CA GLN A 63 -4.04 16.24 15.71
C GLN A 63 -3.67 17.10 14.50
N GLY A 64 -3.20 18.33 14.73
CA GLY A 64 -2.62 19.16 13.69
C GLY A 64 -1.54 20.09 14.23
N GLN A 65 -0.56 20.39 13.40
CA GLN A 65 0.53 21.32 13.63
C GLN A 65 0.63 22.25 12.42
N LEU A 66 0.86 23.53 12.70
CA LEU A 66 1.04 24.57 11.69
C LEU A 66 2.45 25.13 11.86
N PHE A 67 3.23 25.06 10.79
CA PHE A 67 4.51 25.73 10.65
C PHE A 67 4.35 26.91 9.71
N GLU A 68 4.94 28.03 10.08
CA GLU A 68 4.92 29.24 9.30
C GLU A 68 6.34 29.54 8.83
N ASP A 69 6.51 29.65 7.51
CA ASP A 69 7.74 30.10 6.87
C ASP A 69 7.52 31.50 6.23
N GLU A 70 8.56 32.17 5.74
CA GLU A 70 8.46 33.52 5.16
C GLU A 70 7.45 33.59 4.00
N ARG A 71 7.33 32.52 3.22
CA ARG A 71 6.51 32.47 1.99
C ARG A 71 5.34 31.51 2.04
N ALA A 72 5.24 30.67 3.06
CA ALA A 72 4.24 29.61 3.10
C ALA A 72 3.77 29.27 4.52
N TYR A 73 2.62 28.63 4.61
CA TYR A 73 2.18 27.86 5.75
C TYR A 73 2.27 26.38 5.40
N LEU A 74 2.90 25.60 6.27
CA LEU A 74 2.93 24.15 6.22
C LEU A 74 2.03 23.62 7.32
N ILE A 75 1.02 22.84 6.98
CA ILE A 75 0.12 22.21 7.95
C ILE A 75 0.43 20.72 7.92
N ALA A 76 0.89 20.17 9.03
CA ALA A 76 0.92 18.73 9.25
C ALA A 76 -0.32 18.36 10.04
N SER A 77 -1.08 17.37 9.59
CA SER A 77 -2.27 16.91 10.29
C SER A 77 -2.24 15.41 10.42
N GLU A 78 -2.54 14.92 11.62
CA GLU A 78 -2.70 13.52 11.93
C GLU A 78 -4.18 13.17 11.92
N TRP A 79 -4.50 12.11 11.22
CA TRP A 79 -5.85 11.60 11.04
C TRP A 79 -5.88 10.14 11.46
N GLY A 80 -7.07 9.63 11.76
CA GLY A 80 -7.31 8.22 12.02
C GLY A 80 -8.57 7.76 11.30
N VAL A 81 -8.50 6.56 10.72
CA VAL A 81 -9.63 5.88 10.07
C VAL A 81 -9.65 4.43 10.54
N ASP A 82 -10.84 3.87 10.71
CA ASP A 82 -10.96 2.47 11.09
C ASP A 82 -10.85 1.59 9.85
N ASN A 83 -9.89 0.67 9.86
CA ASN A 83 -9.76 -0.33 8.82
C ASN A 83 -10.68 -1.50 9.15
N LEU A 84 -11.77 -1.62 8.38
CA LEU A 84 -12.79 -2.65 8.57
C LEU A 84 -12.26 -4.08 8.37
N ALA A 85 -11.27 -4.27 7.50
CA ALA A 85 -10.68 -5.58 7.25
C ALA A 85 -9.88 -6.06 8.47
N THR A 86 -9.08 -5.17 9.06
CA THR A 86 -8.23 -5.52 10.22
C THR A 86 -8.91 -5.29 11.56
N LYS A 87 -10.06 -4.60 11.58
CA LYS A 87 -10.78 -4.12 12.78
C LYS A 87 -9.91 -3.26 13.70
N LYS A 88 -8.92 -2.57 13.14
CA LYS A 88 -8.01 -1.68 13.86
C LYS A 88 -8.07 -0.26 13.28
N SER A 89 -7.86 0.73 14.14
CA SER A 89 -7.71 2.12 13.72
C SER A 89 -6.32 2.33 13.14
N VAL A 90 -6.22 2.95 11.97
CA VAL A 90 -4.97 3.32 11.31
C VAL A 90 -4.82 4.82 11.43
N THR A 91 -3.69 5.28 11.97
CA THR A 91 -3.32 6.69 12.01
C THR A 91 -2.39 7.04 10.86
N PHE A 92 -2.57 8.23 10.29
CA PHE A 92 -1.80 8.69 9.15
C PHE A 92 -1.60 10.21 9.17
N LEU A 93 -0.54 10.66 8.51
CA LEU A 93 -0.22 12.08 8.36
C LEU A 93 -0.60 12.59 6.97
N LYS A 94 -1.14 13.81 6.92
CA LYS A 94 -1.28 14.62 5.71
C LYS A 94 -0.51 15.92 5.88
N TYR A 95 0.22 16.32 4.84
CA TYR A 95 0.91 17.61 4.77
C TYR A 95 0.24 18.51 3.74
N TYR A 96 -0.06 19.73 4.14
CA TYR A 96 -0.59 20.79 3.28
C TYR A 96 0.41 21.93 3.18
N THR A 97 0.65 22.42 1.97
CA THR A 97 1.42 23.65 1.74
C THR A 97 0.52 24.74 1.16
N LEU A 98 0.45 25.87 1.85
CA LEU A 98 -0.31 27.06 1.44
C LEU A 98 0.67 28.22 1.21
N LEU A 99 0.72 28.82 0.03
CA LEU A 99 1.56 30.01 -0.19
C LEU A 99 0.92 31.25 0.44
N LYS A 100 1.78 32.09 1.06
CA LYS A 100 1.40 33.41 1.54
C LYS A 100 1.22 34.35 0.34
N PRO A 101 0.13 35.13 0.28
CA PRO A 101 -0.02 36.15 -0.74
C PRO A 101 1.07 37.23 -0.56
N LEU A 102 1.76 37.58 -1.65
CA LEU A 102 2.69 38.71 -1.65
C LEU A 102 1.91 39.99 -1.29
N GLY A 103 2.19 40.57 -0.13
CA GLY A 103 1.71 41.91 0.25
C GLY A 103 0.27 42.01 0.78
N ALA A 104 -0.43 40.91 1.10
CA ALA A 104 -1.78 40.96 1.68
C ALA A 104 -1.82 40.56 3.17
N PRO A 105 -2.66 41.22 4.00
CA PRO A 105 -2.78 40.89 5.42
C PRO A 105 -3.39 39.49 5.66
N VAL A 106 -2.90 38.80 6.69
CA VAL A 106 -3.26 37.41 7.10
C VAL A 106 -4.77 37.17 7.21
N GLN A 107 -5.58 38.20 7.48
CA GLN A 107 -7.05 38.08 7.55
C GLN A 107 -7.74 37.75 6.21
N SER A 108 -7.07 37.91 5.06
CA SER A 108 -7.66 37.59 3.75
C SER A 108 -7.40 36.14 3.29
N LEU A 109 -6.83 35.29 4.15
CA LEU A 109 -6.42 33.91 3.82
C LEU A 109 -7.57 32.89 3.78
N ILE A 110 -8.79 33.26 4.18
CA ILE A 110 -9.93 32.33 4.36
C ILE A 110 -11.01 32.53 3.28
N LYS A 111 -10.60 32.83 2.06
CA LYS A 111 -11.48 32.67 0.89
C LYS A 111 -10.79 31.76 -0.11
N GLU A 112 -11.52 30.68 -0.39
CA GLU A 112 -11.29 29.63 -1.37
C GLU A 112 -10.18 28.60 -1.10
N SER A 113 -10.63 27.35 -1.20
CA SER A 113 -9.94 26.08 -1.45
C SER A 113 -8.95 26.09 -2.63
N GLU A 114 -8.61 27.25 -3.18
CA GLU A 114 -7.78 27.46 -4.38
C GLU A 114 -6.29 27.70 -4.07
N ARG A 115 -5.85 27.54 -2.82
CA ARG A 115 -4.45 27.83 -2.41
C ARG A 115 -3.70 26.68 -1.75
N ILE A 116 -4.29 25.49 -1.68
CA ILE A 116 -3.53 24.26 -1.38
C ILE A 116 -2.74 23.92 -2.64
N ILE A 117 -1.42 24.10 -2.57
CA ILE A 117 -0.55 23.87 -3.75
C ILE A 117 -0.06 22.43 -3.77
N VAL A 118 0.12 21.84 -2.60
CA VAL A 118 0.48 20.43 -2.44
C VAL A 118 -0.26 19.88 -1.22
N GLU A 119 -1.09 18.87 -1.45
CA GLU A 119 -1.57 17.94 -0.43
C GLU A 119 -0.89 16.60 -0.68
N THR A 120 -0.18 16.08 0.31
CA THR A 120 0.34 14.72 0.22
C THR A 120 -0.75 13.73 0.61
N PRO A 121 -0.87 12.57 -0.07
CA PRO A 121 -1.82 11.55 0.34
C PRO A 121 -1.54 11.08 1.78
N PRO A 122 -2.57 10.69 2.54
CA PRO A 122 -2.52 10.05 3.87
C PRO A 122 -1.38 9.04 4.09
N THR A 123 -0.27 9.34 4.78
CA THR A 123 0.81 8.35 5.05
C THR A 123 0.59 7.64 6.37
N PRO A 124 0.26 6.33 6.39
CA PRO A 124 0.20 5.57 7.63
C PRO A 124 1.52 5.67 8.39
N ILE A 125 1.44 5.85 9.71
CA ILE A 125 2.62 6.07 10.56
C ILE A 125 3.54 4.83 10.57
N GLU A 126 2.97 3.64 10.40
CA GLU A 126 3.70 2.37 10.31
C GLU A 126 3.47 1.75 8.92
N SER A 127 4.45 1.91 8.01
CA SER A 127 4.42 1.29 6.68
C SER A 127 5.72 0.57 6.37
N LYS A 128 5.63 -0.60 5.74
CA LYS A 128 6.79 -1.36 5.24
C LYS A 128 7.31 -0.81 3.92
N LEU A 129 6.39 -0.42 3.04
CA LEU A 129 6.67 0.08 1.70
C LEU A 129 5.56 1.03 1.28
N THR A 130 5.92 2.15 0.66
CA THR A 130 4.95 3.09 0.09
C THR A 130 5.35 3.43 -1.34
N ALA A 131 4.41 3.31 -2.28
CA ALA A 131 4.58 3.73 -3.67
C ALA A 131 3.57 4.82 -4.01
N TYR A 132 4.07 5.97 -4.48
CA TYR A 132 3.25 7.08 -4.92
C TYR A 132 2.93 6.99 -6.41
N SER A 133 1.71 7.34 -6.78
CA SER A 133 1.30 7.54 -8.16
C SER A 133 2.00 8.76 -8.78
N GLN A 134 2.05 8.84 -10.12
CA GLN A 134 2.78 9.89 -10.81
C GLN A 134 2.20 11.30 -10.54
N SER A 135 0.88 11.43 -10.42
CA SER A 135 0.21 12.68 -10.05
C SER A 135 0.34 13.00 -8.55
N GLY A 136 0.77 12.02 -7.75
CA GLY A 136 0.80 12.12 -6.30
C GLY A 136 -0.59 12.11 -5.66
N ARG A 137 -1.68 11.83 -6.39
CA ARG A 137 -3.05 11.81 -5.85
C ARG A 137 -3.43 10.48 -5.20
N ARG A 138 -2.78 9.41 -5.62
CA ARG A 138 -2.92 8.07 -5.05
C ARG A 138 -1.60 7.54 -4.53
N LYS A 139 -1.69 6.57 -3.62
CA LYS A 139 -0.55 5.75 -3.22
C LYS A 139 -0.95 4.37 -2.73
N ALA A 140 -0.01 3.44 -2.85
CA ALA A 140 -0.14 2.09 -2.35
C ALA A 140 0.78 1.96 -1.13
N VAL A 141 0.26 1.39 -0.05
CA VAL A 141 0.98 1.24 1.22
C VAL A 141 0.90 -0.22 1.68
N LEU A 142 2.06 -0.84 1.84
CA LEU A 142 2.20 -2.16 2.44
C LEU A 142 2.31 -2.00 3.96
N VAL A 143 1.40 -2.65 4.69
CA VAL A 143 1.34 -2.57 6.15
C VAL A 143 1.40 -3.98 6.73
N GLU A 144 2.21 -4.17 7.77
CA GLU A 144 2.19 -5.40 8.56
C GLU A 144 1.09 -5.30 9.62
N VAL A 145 0.29 -6.36 9.73
CA VAL A 145 -0.79 -6.47 10.70
C VAL A 145 -0.49 -7.63 11.65
N GLY A 146 -0.48 -7.33 12.94
CA GLY A 146 -0.22 -8.33 13.98
C GLY A 146 1.17 -8.16 14.57
N SER A 147 1.66 -9.20 15.23
CA SER A 147 3.03 -9.25 15.77
C SER A 147 3.49 -10.70 15.87
N GLY A 148 4.81 -10.91 15.78
CA GLY A 148 5.39 -12.25 15.90
C GLY A 148 5.05 -13.16 14.73
N SER A 149 4.79 -14.44 15.00
CA SER A 149 4.59 -15.48 13.98
C SER A 149 3.29 -15.37 13.19
N ASP A 150 2.30 -14.65 13.72
CA ASP A 150 0.98 -14.50 13.10
C ASP A 150 0.86 -13.22 12.27
N ALA A 151 1.92 -12.42 12.21
CA ALA A 151 1.98 -11.22 11.40
C ALA A 151 1.76 -11.53 9.91
N TYR A 152 1.00 -10.68 9.24
CA TYR A 152 0.73 -10.78 7.82
C TYR A 152 0.67 -9.40 7.18
N ASP A 153 0.87 -9.36 5.86
CA ASP A 153 0.88 -8.11 5.13
C ASP A 153 -0.47 -7.85 4.46
N ILE A 154 -0.89 -6.59 4.52
CA ILE A 154 -2.01 -6.07 3.74
C ILE A 154 -1.51 -4.98 2.80
N LEU A 155 -2.09 -4.92 1.61
CA LEU A 155 -1.86 -3.84 0.65
C LEU A 155 -3.04 -2.87 0.69
N GLN A 156 -2.77 -1.62 1.06
CA GLN A 156 -3.77 -0.56 1.10
C GLN A 156 -3.58 0.41 -0.06
N ILE A 157 -4.67 0.77 -0.72
CA ILE A 157 -4.71 1.82 -1.74
C ILE A 157 -5.38 3.04 -1.15
N TRP A 158 -4.70 4.17 -1.20
CA TRP A 158 -5.13 5.44 -0.67
C TRP A 158 -5.27 6.45 -1.80
N ASN A 159 -6.32 7.26 -1.74
CA ASN A 159 -6.43 8.49 -2.52
C ASN A 159 -6.13 9.69 -1.60
N GLN A 160 -6.31 10.92 -2.09
CA GLN A 160 -6.01 12.13 -1.32
C GLN A 160 -6.83 12.23 -0.02
N ASN A 161 -8.03 11.66 0.02
CA ASN A 161 -9.00 11.89 1.09
C ASN A 161 -9.17 10.69 2.00
N SER A 162 -9.09 9.47 1.49
CA SER A 162 -9.46 8.27 2.23
C SER A 162 -8.71 7.01 1.75
N MET A 163 -8.87 5.95 2.53
CA MET A 163 -8.45 4.60 2.15
C MET A 163 -9.49 4.03 1.16
N GLU A 164 -9.07 3.85 -0.09
CA GLU A 164 -9.94 3.43 -1.19
C GLU A 164 -10.17 1.92 -1.16
N LYS A 165 -9.09 1.13 -1.06
CA LYS A 165 -9.13 -0.33 -1.05
C LYS A 165 -8.12 -0.93 -0.07
N THR A 166 -8.40 -2.13 0.41
CA THR A 166 -7.51 -2.94 1.25
C THR A 166 -7.56 -4.37 0.74
N TYR A 167 -6.39 -4.96 0.50
CA TYR A 167 -6.24 -6.35 0.08
C TYR A 167 -5.51 -7.14 1.17
N ASP A 168 -6.18 -8.18 1.68
CA ASP A 168 -5.53 -9.17 2.53
C ASP A 168 -4.78 -10.17 1.64
N LEU A 169 -3.45 -10.04 1.63
CA LEU A 169 -2.59 -10.87 0.77
C LEU A 169 -2.48 -12.31 1.30
N LYS A 170 -2.73 -12.52 2.60
CA LYS A 170 -2.75 -13.85 3.20
C LYS A 170 -4.01 -14.61 2.76
N GLU A 171 -5.16 -13.95 2.74
CA GLU A 171 -6.41 -14.52 2.24
C GLU A 171 -6.36 -14.80 0.73
N LEU A 172 -5.76 -13.89 -0.05
CA LEU A 172 -5.55 -14.09 -1.49
C LEU A 172 -4.68 -15.33 -1.76
N GLY A 173 -3.66 -15.55 -0.94
CA GLY A 173 -2.87 -16.78 -0.91
C GLY A 173 -2.12 -17.11 -2.21
N ALA A 174 -2.01 -16.19 -3.16
CA ALA A 174 -1.41 -16.41 -4.47
C ALA A 174 0.13 -16.30 -4.48
N HIS A 175 0.69 -15.49 -3.58
CA HIS A 175 2.13 -15.32 -3.38
C HIS A 175 2.47 -15.26 -1.88
N LYS A 176 3.75 -15.20 -1.54
CA LYS A 176 4.22 -14.99 -0.16
C LYS A 176 4.46 -13.49 0.10
N ALA A 177 5.47 -13.11 0.86
CA ALA A 177 5.75 -11.72 1.21
C ALA A 177 6.02 -10.85 -0.03
N ILE A 178 5.57 -9.60 -0.01
CA ILE A 178 5.98 -8.58 -0.97
C ILE A 178 7.38 -8.10 -0.59
N TYR A 179 8.27 -7.96 -1.57
CA TYR A 179 9.62 -7.47 -1.28
C TYR A 179 9.58 -5.97 -0.99
N SER A 180 9.89 -5.60 0.25
CA SER A 180 9.92 -4.21 0.71
C SER A 180 11.34 -3.65 0.90
N SER A 181 12.37 -4.48 0.78
CA SER A 181 13.75 -4.01 0.94
C SER A 181 14.19 -3.17 -0.24
N GLY A 182 14.78 -2.00 0.03
CA GLY A 182 15.33 -1.11 -0.98
C GLY A 182 16.51 -1.72 -1.76
N SER A 183 17.12 -2.80 -1.27
CA SER A 183 18.17 -3.54 -1.98
C SER A 183 17.71 -4.13 -3.32
N TRP A 184 16.40 -4.26 -3.53
CA TRP A 184 15.79 -4.75 -4.75
C TRP A 184 15.44 -3.65 -5.76
N GLY A 185 15.79 -2.40 -5.48
CA GLY A 185 15.39 -1.24 -6.30
C GLY A 185 13.90 -0.94 -6.17
N SER A 186 13.27 -0.51 -7.27
CA SER A 186 11.85 -0.17 -7.32
C SER A 186 10.98 -1.44 -7.30
N THR A 187 10.51 -1.86 -6.12
CA THR A 187 9.73 -3.11 -6.00
C THR A 187 8.22 -2.95 -6.11
N MET A 188 7.70 -1.72 -6.09
CA MET A 188 6.27 -1.43 -6.23
C MET A 188 6.08 -0.09 -6.96
N VAL A 189 5.39 -0.12 -8.10
CA VAL A 189 5.24 1.01 -9.01
C VAL A 189 3.84 1.11 -9.60
N TRP A 190 3.35 2.35 -9.69
CA TRP A 190 2.07 2.68 -10.33
C TRP A 190 2.22 2.75 -11.84
N ASN A 191 1.21 2.28 -12.57
CA ASN A 191 1.14 2.54 -14.01
C ASN A 191 0.82 4.04 -14.26
N PRO A 192 1.12 4.57 -15.46
CA PRO A 192 0.91 5.99 -15.75
C PRO A 192 -0.54 6.47 -15.61
N GLU A 193 -1.52 5.58 -15.83
CA GLU A 193 -2.95 5.88 -15.64
C GLU A 193 -3.44 5.79 -14.19
N GLU A 194 -2.59 5.37 -13.25
CA GLU A 194 -2.94 5.22 -11.83
C GLU A 194 -4.12 4.26 -11.54
N LYS A 195 -4.25 3.23 -12.39
CA LYS A 195 -5.27 2.17 -12.28
C LYS A 195 -4.69 0.82 -11.91
N LYS A 196 -3.38 0.65 -12.09
CA LYS A 196 -2.69 -0.62 -11.83
C LYS A 196 -1.47 -0.40 -10.96
N ILE A 197 -1.23 -1.35 -10.07
CA ILE A 197 0.02 -1.50 -9.33
C ILE A 197 0.78 -2.69 -9.90
N LEU A 198 2.06 -2.51 -10.15
CA LEU A 198 2.99 -3.60 -10.37
C LEU A 198 3.87 -3.72 -9.13
N TYR A 199 4.04 -4.94 -8.60
CA TYR A 199 4.93 -5.18 -7.47
C TYR A 199 5.64 -6.53 -7.55
N LEU A 200 6.75 -6.67 -6.83
CA LEU A 200 7.49 -7.93 -6.69
C LEU A 200 7.11 -8.65 -5.40
N ALA A 201 6.89 -9.95 -5.50
CA ALA A 201 6.58 -10.81 -4.37
C ALA A 201 7.33 -12.14 -4.44
N GLU A 202 7.49 -12.78 -3.28
CA GLU A 202 8.06 -14.10 -3.19
C GLU A 202 7.10 -15.16 -3.78
N LYS A 203 7.62 -15.98 -4.69
CA LYS A 203 6.91 -17.07 -5.34
C LYS A 203 6.42 -18.06 -4.28
N LYS A 204 5.13 -18.37 -4.32
CA LYS A 204 4.57 -19.44 -3.49
C LYS A 204 4.91 -20.79 -4.10
N VAL A 205 5.97 -21.42 -3.61
CA VAL A 205 6.28 -22.82 -3.93
C VAL A 205 5.41 -23.73 -3.06
N ARG A 206 4.79 -24.76 -3.65
CA ARG A 206 4.02 -25.74 -2.87
C ARG A 206 4.92 -26.44 -1.85
N LYS A 207 4.31 -26.94 -0.78
CA LYS A 207 5.02 -27.79 0.18
C LYS A 207 5.09 -29.21 -0.39
N SER A 208 6.28 -29.80 -0.41
CA SER A 208 6.46 -31.20 -0.80
C SER A 208 5.63 -32.12 0.08
N ASP A 209 5.23 -33.28 -0.45
CA ASP A 209 4.56 -34.31 0.35
C ASP A 209 5.53 -34.88 1.41
N PRO A 210 5.13 -34.98 2.69
CA PRO A 210 5.96 -35.58 3.72
C PRO A 210 6.27 -37.05 3.40
N PHE A 211 7.44 -37.51 3.85
CA PHE A 211 7.89 -38.87 3.58
C PHE A 211 6.99 -39.94 4.23
N PHE A 212 6.34 -39.62 5.35
CA PHE A 212 5.58 -40.60 6.13
C PHE A 212 4.05 -40.55 5.93
N THR A 213 3.53 -39.61 5.12
CA THR A 213 2.08 -39.51 4.91
C THR A 213 1.65 -40.33 3.70
N SER A 214 0.67 -41.21 3.85
CA SER A 214 0.04 -41.96 2.75
C SER A 214 -0.91 -41.10 1.90
N TYR A 215 -1.29 -39.93 2.42
CA TYR A 215 -2.12 -38.94 1.73
C TYR A 215 -1.25 -38.03 0.87
N SER A 216 -1.42 -38.08 -0.45
CA SER A 216 -0.78 -37.13 -1.37
C SER A 216 -1.57 -35.83 -1.40
N ARG A 217 -0.96 -34.69 -1.04
CA ARG A 217 -1.60 -33.36 -1.21
C ARG A 217 -1.76 -32.97 -2.69
N ARG A 218 -1.19 -33.76 -3.61
CA ARG A 218 -1.25 -33.63 -5.07
C ARG A 218 -2.64 -33.36 -5.67
N LYS A 219 -3.75 -33.61 -4.94
CA LYS A 219 -5.13 -33.43 -5.44
C LYS A 219 -5.82 -32.13 -5.05
N LEU A 220 -5.27 -31.31 -4.14
CA LEU A 220 -5.99 -30.14 -3.57
C LEU A 220 -5.60 -28.80 -4.19
N ASP A 221 -4.38 -28.69 -4.69
CA ASP A 221 -3.90 -27.47 -5.35
C ASP A 221 -3.71 -27.80 -6.85
N ASP A 222 -4.29 -27.04 -7.78
CA ASP A 222 -4.13 -27.22 -9.25
C ASP A 222 -2.90 -26.41 -9.78
N PRO A 223 -2.14 -26.92 -10.76
CA PRO A 223 -0.69 -26.72 -10.88
C PRO A 223 -0.30 -25.52 -11.73
N ASP A 224 0.73 -24.80 -11.29
CA ASP A 224 1.69 -24.29 -12.25
C ASP A 224 2.41 -25.53 -12.85
N PRO A 225 2.37 -25.78 -14.16
CA PRO A 225 3.00 -26.95 -14.77
C PRO A 225 4.51 -27.07 -14.47
N ASP A 226 5.19 -25.94 -14.22
CA ASP A 226 6.60 -25.91 -13.83
C ASP A 226 6.88 -26.43 -12.41
N ASP A 227 5.86 -26.50 -11.54
CA ASP A 227 6.00 -27.03 -10.17
C ASP A 227 5.95 -28.56 -10.12
N LYS A 228 5.64 -29.25 -11.23
CA LYS A 228 5.50 -30.71 -11.27
C LYS A 228 6.82 -31.47 -11.26
N GLU A 229 7.90 -30.86 -11.75
CA GLU A 229 9.19 -31.53 -11.88
C GLU A 229 10.00 -31.56 -10.57
N ASN A 230 9.75 -30.62 -9.65
CA ASN A 230 10.64 -30.36 -8.50
C ASN A 230 10.13 -30.81 -7.13
N MET A 231 9.00 -31.50 -7.03
CA MET A 231 8.47 -31.92 -5.73
C MET A 231 8.36 -33.43 -5.61
N ALA A 232 9.54 -34.07 -5.61
CA ALA A 232 9.67 -35.41 -5.07
C ALA A 232 9.29 -35.42 -3.57
N ARG A 233 8.79 -36.56 -3.11
CA ARG A 233 8.36 -36.76 -1.73
C ARG A 233 9.57 -36.66 -0.77
N GLY A 234 9.42 -35.92 0.34
CA GLY A 234 10.48 -35.79 1.35
C GLY A 234 11.48 -34.64 1.16
N HIS A 235 11.32 -33.82 0.12
CA HIS A 235 12.21 -32.68 -0.18
C HIS A 235 11.83 -31.37 0.56
N GLU A 236 11.14 -31.47 1.70
CA GLU A 236 10.65 -30.28 2.44
C GLU A 236 11.79 -29.46 3.04
N TYR A 237 12.88 -30.17 3.40
CA TYR A 237 14.05 -29.61 4.06
C TYR A 237 15.26 -29.48 3.11
N ASP A 238 15.03 -29.62 1.81
CA ASP A 238 16.07 -29.35 0.82
C ASP A 238 16.56 -27.92 0.99
N PHE A 239 17.87 -27.77 1.02
CA PHE A 239 18.49 -26.46 1.14
C PHE A 239 18.08 -25.60 -0.06
N ARG A 240 17.52 -24.43 0.24
CA ARG A 240 17.21 -23.42 -0.76
C ARG A 240 18.10 -22.22 -0.50
N GLN A 241 18.86 -21.83 -1.51
CA GLN A 241 19.78 -20.72 -1.34
C GLN A 241 19.01 -19.39 -1.25
N THR A 242 19.21 -18.68 -0.15
CA THR A 242 18.69 -17.32 0.04
C THR A 242 19.68 -16.32 -0.56
N TRP A 243 19.26 -15.05 -0.65
CA TRP A 243 20.19 -13.99 -1.03
C TRP A 243 21.15 -13.57 0.10
N GLY A 244 20.99 -14.06 1.33
CA GLY A 244 21.84 -13.66 2.46
C GLY A 244 21.71 -12.16 2.77
N GLU A 245 22.67 -11.57 3.50
CA GLU A 245 22.74 -10.11 3.74
C GLU A 245 21.39 -9.45 4.10
N GLN A 246 20.68 -9.98 5.10
CA GLN A 246 19.34 -9.49 5.52
C GLN A 246 18.19 -9.77 4.51
N LEU A 247 18.44 -10.56 3.47
CA LEU A 247 17.49 -11.04 2.45
C LEU A 247 17.23 -12.55 2.60
N GLU A 248 17.28 -13.05 3.84
CA GLU A 248 17.22 -14.47 4.23
C GLU A 248 15.90 -15.18 3.90
N ASN A 249 14.87 -14.43 3.51
CA ASN A 249 13.57 -14.96 3.10
C ASN A 249 13.26 -14.75 1.61
N SER A 250 14.27 -14.38 0.81
CA SER A 250 14.15 -14.17 -0.62
C SER A 250 14.72 -15.37 -1.37
N TYR A 251 13.87 -16.11 -2.07
CA TYR A 251 14.27 -17.28 -2.86
C TYR A 251 13.91 -17.06 -4.32
N ASN A 252 12.63 -16.98 -4.65
CA ASN A 252 12.19 -16.81 -6.03
C ASN A 252 11.18 -15.68 -6.09
N THR A 253 11.30 -14.84 -7.10
CA THR A 253 10.44 -13.66 -7.26
C THR A 253 9.42 -13.90 -8.37
N ILE A 254 8.28 -13.25 -8.21
CA ILE A 254 7.25 -13.09 -9.23
C ILE A 254 6.85 -11.63 -9.29
N ALA A 255 6.60 -11.13 -10.50
CA ALA A 255 5.99 -9.84 -10.69
C ALA A 255 4.47 -9.98 -10.71
N VAL A 256 3.77 -9.07 -10.04
CA VAL A 256 2.32 -9.10 -9.89
C VAL A 256 1.74 -7.78 -10.32
N VAL A 257 0.79 -7.82 -11.26
CA VAL A 257 -0.02 -6.67 -11.65
C VAL A 257 -1.39 -6.79 -10.97
N LEU A 258 -1.70 -5.83 -10.12
CA LEU A 258 -3.02 -5.61 -9.54
C LEU A 258 -3.73 -4.52 -10.33
N ASP A 259 -4.86 -4.87 -10.95
CA ASP A 259 -5.82 -3.91 -11.51
C ASP A 259 -6.80 -3.47 -10.42
N ILE A 260 -6.71 -2.19 -10.06
CA ILE A 260 -7.49 -1.60 -8.97
C ILE A 260 -8.95 -1.47 -9.37
N ASP A 261 -9.28 -1.24 -10.64
CA ASP A 261 -10.66 -1.05 -11.05
C ASP A 261 -11.42 -2.38 -11.04
N THR A 262 -10.77 -3.48 -11.45
CA THR A 262 -11.39 -4.81 -11.53
C THR A 262 -11.12 -5.72 -10.34
N ASP A 263 -10.30 -5.30 -9.37
CA ASP A 263 -9.78 -6.15 -8.28
C ASP A 263 -9.09 -7.43 -8.79
N GLY A 264 -8.45 -7.32 -9.96
CA GLY A 264 -7.89 -8.45 -10.70
C GLY A 264 -6.38 -8.56 -10.52
N PHE A 265 -5.87 -9.77 -10.29
CA PHE A 265 -4.43 -10.04 -10.18
C PHE A 265 -3.91 -10.83 -11.38
N ARG A 266 -2.73 -10.43 -11.88
CA ARG A 266 -1.99 -11.13 -12.93
C ARG A 266 -0.57 -11.38 -12.46
N TYR A 267 -0.07 -12.60 -12.64
CA TYR A 267 1.22 -13.04 -12.15
C TYR A 267 2.17 -13.34 -13.30
N PHE A 268 3.42 -12.92 -13.17
CA PHE A 268 4.45 -13.08 -14.20
C PHE A 268 5.70 -13.70 -13.56
N THR A 269 6.14 -14.82 -14.12
CA THR A 269 7.37 -15.51 -13.73
C THR A 269 8.40 -15.31 -14.82
N LEU A 270 9.65 -15.07 -14.45
CA LEU A 270 10.75 -14.97 -15.40
C LEU A 270 11.25 -16.35 -15.82
N PRO A 271 11.79 -16.49 -17.05
CA PRO A 271 12.48 -17.70 -17.48
C PRO A 271 13.63 -18.06 -16.53
N ASN A 272 13.93 -19.36 -16.42
CA ASN A 272 15.01 -19.92 -15.61
C ASN A 272 14.96 -19.57 -14.10
N ASN A 273 13.81 -19.12 -13.59
CA ASN A 273 13.69 -18.58 -12.24
C ASN A 273 14.67 -17.43 -11.96
N ASP A 274 15.05 -16.65 -12.99
CA ASP A 274 15.82 -15.43 -12.81
C ASP A 274 15.09 -14.49 -11.83
N PHE A 275 15.86 -13.75 -11.04
CA PHE A 275 15.31 -12.91 -9.99
C PHE A 275 15.02 -11.50 -10.50
N ALA A 276 13.76 -11.19 -10.79
CA ALA A 276 13.25 -9.84 -11.02
C ALA A 276 13.54 -8.87 -9.85
N CYS A 277 14.05 -7.70 -10.20
CA CYS A 277 14.24 -6.52 -9.36
C CYS A 277 14.02 -5.25 -10.21
N ASP A 278 13.95 -4.11 -9.53
CA ASP A 278 13.86 -2.77 -10.12
C ASP A 278 12.90 -2.63 -11.32
N LEU A 279 11.61 -2.50 -11.02
CA LEU A 279 10.54 -2.47 -12.00
C LEU A 279 10.23 -1.06 -12.52
N GLN A 280 9.82 -1.00 -13.78
CA GLN A 280 9.30 0.22 -14.39
C GLN A 280 8.20 -0.08 -15.41
N TRP A 281 7.13 0.72 -15.41
CA TRP A 281 6.09 0.64 -16.44
C TRP A 281 6.57 1.20 -17.79
N VAL A 282 6.19 0.53 -18.87
CA VAL A 282 6.34 1.00 -20.24
C VAL A 282 4.93 1.13 -20.83
N GLY A 283 4.43 2.36 -20.90
CA GLY A 283 3.01 2.60 -21.19
C GLY A 283 2.10 2.02 -20.09
N ASN A 284 0.88 1.63 -20.47
CA ASN A 284 -0.17 1.27 -19.50
C ASN A 284 -0.36 -0.23 -19.28
N ASN A 285 0.23 -1.06 -20.15
CA ASN A 285 -0.06 -2.50 -20.21
C ASN A 285 1.18 -3.39 -20.27
N SER A 286 2.38 -2.81 -20.33
CA SER A 286 3.65 -3.54 -20.31
C SER A 286 4.60 -2.92 -19.31
N PHE A 287 5.57 -3.70 -18.87
CA PHE A 287 6.58 -3.24 -17.93
C PHE A 287 7.93 -3.88 -18.24
N ILE A 288 8.98 -3.24 -17.76
CA ILE A 288 10.36 -3.72 -17.80
C ILE A 288 10.86 -3.89 -16.37
N GLY A 289 11.92 -4.67 -16.24
CA GLY A 289 12.69 -4.73 -14.99
C GLY A 289 14.07 -5.31 -15.23
N LEU A 290 14.87 -5.30 -14.16
CA LEU A 290 16.14 -6.00 -14.12
C LEU A 290 15.92 -7.44 -13.68
N SER A 291 16.56 -8.40 -14.34
CA SER A 291 16.62 -9.77 -13.87
C SER A 291 18.05 -10.12 -13.48
N LEU A 292 18.21 -10.68 -12.30
CA LEU A 292 19.48 -11.22 -11.82
C LEU A 292 19.49 -12.71 -12.13
N THR A 293 20.46 -13.14 -12.92
CA THR A 293 20.56 -14.55 -13.30
C THR A 293 20.81 -15.41 -12.07
N ASP A 294 20.11 -16.54 -11.99
CA ASP A 294 20.33 -17.50 -10.91
C ASP A 294 21.72 -18.14 -11.09
N SER A 295 22.69 -17.59 -10.39
CA SER A 295 24.05 -18.13 -10.34
C SER A 295 24.08 -19.34 -9.42
N VAL A 296 25.07 -20.22 -9.60
CA VAL A 296 25.37 -21.32 -8.65
C VAL A 296 25.51 -20.84 -7.20
N TRP A 297 25.90 -19.58 -6.96
CA TRP A 297 26.00 -18.99 -5.62
C TRP A 297 25.42 -17.57 -5.51
N ARG A 298 24.34 -17.40 -4.73
CA ARG A 298 23.83 -16.11 -4.27
C ARG A 298 24.67 -15.58 -3.11
N LEU A 299 25.45 -14.54 -3.38
CA LEU A 299 26.45 -13.96 -2.48
C LEU A 299 26.01 -12.62 -1.88
N GLY A 300 24.70 -12.36 -1.80
CA GLY A 300 24.20 -11.03 -1.42
C GLY A 300 24.07 -10.05 -2.56
N LEU A 301 23.42 -8.92 -2.26
CA LEU A 301 23.21 -7.77 -3.16
C LEU A 301 23.55 -6.43 -2.51
N ILE A 302 23.69 -6.39 -1.18
CA ILE A 302 24.04 -5.21 -0.41
C ILE A 302 25.54 -4.94 -0.52
N TYR A 303 26.38 -5.97 -0.34
CA TYR A 303 27.84 -5.80 -0.37
C TYR A 303 28.50 -6.38 -1.63
N CYS A 304 27.74 -7.10 -2.47
CA CYS A 304 28.23 -7.68 -3.73
C CYS A 304 27.31 -7.37 -4.92
N ALA A 305 27.45 -6.17 -5.51
CA ALA A 305 26.63 -5.75 -6.65
C ALA A 305 27.17 -6.19 -8.03
N ASN A 306 28.34 -6.83 -8.10
CA ASN A 306 28.93 -7.28 -9.36
C ASN A 306 28.33 -8.65 -9.77
N ARG A 307 27.19 -8.60 -10.46
CA ARG A 307 26.45 -9.78 -10.89
C ARG A 307 25.93 -9.59 -12.31
N GLU A 308 25.88 -10.68 -13.06
CA GLU A 308 25.21 -10.68 -14.36
C GLU A 308 23.73 -10.33 -14.17
N SER A 309 23.32 -9.27 -14.87
CA SER A 309 21.94 -8.83 -14.92
C SER A 309 21.50 -8.66 -16.37
N ARG A 310 20.20 -8.80 -16.60
CA ARG A 310 19.56 -8.59 -17.90
C ARG A 310 18.37 -7.67 -17.73
N ILE A 311 17.94 -7.05 -18.82
CA ILE A 311 16.66 -6.33 -18.85
C ILE A 311 15.63 -7.29 -19.45
N PHE A 312 14.48 -7.39 -18.81
CA PHE A 312 13.33 -8.13 -19.34
C PHE A 312 12.16 -7.19 -19.60
N GLN A 313 11.23 -7.64 -20.44
CA GLN A 313 9.98 -6.95 -20.72
C GLN A 313 8.82 -7.96 -20.64
N CYS A 314 7.70 -7.54 -20.08
CA CYS A 314 6.46 -8.30 -19.97
C CYS A 314 5.25 -7.44 -20.38
#